data_AF-A0A382EWJ5-F1
#
_entry.id   AF-A0A382EWJ5-F1
#
_cell.length_a   1.000
_cell.length_b   1.000
_cell.length_c   1.000
_cell.angle_alpha   90.00
_cell.angle_beta   90.00
_cell.angle_gamma   90.00
#
_symmetry.space_group_name_H-M   'P 1'
#
loop_
_entity.id
_entity.type
_entity.pdbx_description
1 polymer ?
#
loop_
_entity_poly.entity_id
_entity_poly.type
_entity_poly.pdbx_seq_one_letter_code
_entity_poly.pdbx_strand_id
1 'polypeptide(L)'
;MSIQIDRQKLKDGLKEEFGTQYLAENAFAYADDMLEVAEAWINSDEWKNDPEIDTSREARIVLRQHISLKLPQERFQSWFVGHYMWYFIVRKVTVWSVMKIIQQHWNEMAAEKGLPPED
;
A
#
# COMPACT_ATOMS: atom_id res chain seq x y z
N MET A 1 8.29 -4.54 -15.32
CA MET A 1 8.81 -3.18 -15.01
C MET A 1 9.64 -3.24 -13.73
N SER A 2 10.46 -2.23 -13.39
CA SER A 2 11.04 -2.11 -12.04
C SER A 2 10.65 -0.77 -11.45
N ILE A 3 9.39 -0.66 -11.00
CA ILE A 3 8.94 0.50 -10.24
C ILE A 3 9.60 0.41 -8.87
N GLN A 4 10.38 1.43 -8.54
CA GLN A 4 10.98 1.57 -7.22
C GLN A 4 10.15 2.55 -6.41
N ILE A 5 9.47 2.04 -5.39
CA ILE A 5 8.65 2.88 -4.52
C ILE A 5 9.59 3.68 -3.62
N ASP A 6 9.46 5.01 -3.59
CA ASP A 6 10.20 5.86 -2.66
C ASP A 6 9.68 5.66 -1.23
N ARG A 7 10.24 4.65 -0.57
CA ARG A 7 9.86 4.23 0.79
C ARG A 7 10.07 5.36 1.80
N GLN A 8 11.13 6.16 1.62
CA GLN A 8 11.45 7.24 2.54
C GLN A 8 10.41 8.35 2.46
N LYS A 9 10.07 8.79 1.24
CA LYS A 9 9.02 9.80 1.02
C LYS A 9 7.66 9.35 1.55
N LEU A 10 7.28 8.08 1.37
CA LEU A 10 6.03 7.56 1.91
C LEU A 10 6.04 7.47 3.43
N LYS A 11 7.17 7.10 4.05
CA LYS A 11 7.32 7.11 5.52
C LYS A 11 7.21 8.50 6.10
N ASP A 12 7.83 9.48 5.47
CA ASP A 12 7.77 10.86 5.95
C ASP A 12 6.34 11.39 5.87
N GLY A 13 5.61 11.08 4.79
CA GLY A 13 4.17 11.37 4.70
C GLY A 13 3.31 10.60 5.71
N LEU A 14 3.62 9.33 6.01
CA LEU A 14 2.93 8.57 7.06
C LEU A 14 3.17 9.17 8.46
N LYS A 15 4.39 9.65 8.73
CA LYS A 15 4.69 10.37 9.97
C LYS A 15 3.93 11.69 10.06
N GLU A 16 3.81 12.42 8.97
CA GLU A 16 3.05 13.67 8.93
C GLU A 16 1.55 13.42 9.16
N GLU A 17 0.99 12.38 8.52
CA GLU A 17 -0.44 12.04 8.60
C GLU A 17 -0.83 11.34 9.92
N PHE A 18 0.05 10.52 10.51
CA PHE A 18 -0.29 9.61 11.62
C PHE A 18 0.63 9.72 12.86
N GLY A 19 1.61 10.62 12.88
CA GLY A 19 2.75 10.66 13.82
C GLY A 19 2.49 10.97 15.29
N THR A 20 1.29 10.73 15.83
CA THR A 20 1.12 10.73 17.29
C THR A 20 1.98 9.60 17.90
N GLN A 21 2.82 9.95 18.88
CA GLN A 21 3.94 9.15 19.40
C GLN A 21 3.62 7.69 19.78
N TYR A 22 2.35 7.34 20.01
CA TYR A 22 1.91 6.00 20.44
C TYR A 22 1.64 5.02 19.29
N LEU A 23 1.56 5.50 18.04
CA LEU A 23 1.26 4.69 16.85
C LEU A 23 2.51 4.33 16.04
N ALA A 24 3.61 5.02 16.28
CA ALA A 24 4.72 5.17 15.35
C ALA A 24 5.43 3.84 15.01
N GLU A 25 6.10 3.21 15.97
CA GLU A 25 7.10 2.18 15.62
C GLU A 25 6.50 0.94 14.96
N ASN A 26 5.44 0.38 15.55
CA ASN A 26 4.82 -0.84 15.01
C ASN A 26 4.06 -0.57 13.71
N ALA A 27 3.38 0.57 13.58
CA ALA A 27 2.69 0.92 12.33
C ALA A 27 3.70 1.23 11.21
N PHE A 28 4.87 1.81 11.53
CA PHE A 28 5.94 2.01 10.55
C PHE A 28 6.61 0.70 10.15
N ALA A 29 6.82 -0.23 11.10
CA ALA A 29 7.30 -1.56 10.77
C ALA A 29 6.30 -2.32 9.87
N TYR A 30 5.01 -2.24 10.16
CA TYR A 30 3.97 -2.76 9.27
C TYR A 30 4.02 -2.09 7.88
N ALA A 31 4.19 -0.77 7.84
CA ALA A 31 4.26 -0.03 6.59
C ALA A 31 5.47 -0.45 5.75
N ASP A 32 6.62 -0.74 6.35
CA ASP A 32 7.80 -1.24 5.65
C ASP A 32 7.53 -2.54 4.89
N ASP A 33 7.06 -3.56 5.61
CA ASP A 33 6.75 -4.86 5.00
C ASP A 33 5.62 -4.72 3.96
N MET A 34 4.65 -3.83 4.21
CA MET A 34 3.58 -3.53 3.25
C MET A 34 4.11 -2.90 1.95
N LEU A 35 5.06 -1.97 2.04
CA LEU A 35 5.66 -1.35 0.86
C LEU A 35 6.47 -2.37 0.06
N GLU A 36 7.15 -3.30 0.73
CA GLU A 36 7.85 -4.40 0.07
C GLU A 36 6.88 -5.33 -0.69
N VAL A 37 5.76 -5.70 -0.06
CA VAL A 37 4.71 -6.49 -0.73
C VAL A 37 4.11 -5.73 -1.92
N ALA A 38 3.88 -4.43 -1.78
CA ALA A 38 3.34 -3.61 -2.87
C ALA A 38 4.31 -3.51 -4.04
N GLU A 39 5.59 -3.27 -3.77
CA GLU A 39 6.64 -3.21 -4.79
C GLU A 39 6.80 -4.55 -5.51
N ALA A 40 6.78 -5.66 -4.77
CA ALA A 40 6.80 -7.00 -5.34
C ALA A 40 5.60 -7.27 -6.25
N TRP A 41 4.39 -6.85 -5.85
CA TRP A 41 3.19 -7.00 -6.67
C TRP A 41 3.26 -6.18 -7.96
N ILE A 42 3.66 -4.90 -7.89
CA ILE A 42 3.80 -4.05 -9.09
C ILE A 42 4.82 -4.66 -10.06
N ASN A 43 5.97 -5.11 -9.54
CA ASN A 43 7.05 -5.67 -10.34
C ASN A 43 6.80 -7.11 -10.83
N SER A 44 5.81 -7.80 -10.25
CA SER A 44 5.41 -9.15 -10.70
C SER A 44 4.73 -9.16 -12.07
N ASP A 45 4.25 -8.00 -12.53
CA ASP A 45 3.46 -7.85 -13.75
C ASP A 45 2.15 -8.70 -13.80
N GLU A 46 1.79 -9.43 -12.72
CA GLU A 46 0.60 -10.29 -12.65
C GLU A 46 -0.70 -9.50 -12.91
N TRP A 47 -0.73 -8.26 -12.45
CA TRP A 47 -1.85 -7.32 -12.58
C TRP A 47 -2.15 -6.87 -14.03
N LYS A 48 -1.18 -7.02 -14.95
CA LYS A 48 -1.36 -6.63 -16.37
C LYS A 48 -2.42 -7.48 -17.05
N ASN A 49 -2.44 -8.77 -16.72
CA ASN A 49 -3.35 -9.73 -17.33
C ASN A 49 -4.70 -9.83 -16.62
N ASP A 50 -4.88 -9.13 -15.50
CA ASP A 50 -6.12 -9.14 -14.73
C ASP A 50 -7.17 -8.24 -15.39
N PRO A 51 -8.26 -8.78 -15.98
CA PRO A 51 -9.26 -7.96 -16.65
C PRO A 51 -10.02 -7.01 -15.71
N GLU A 52 -9.99 -7.24 -14.38
CA GLU A 52 -10.70 -6.40 -13.41
C GLU A 52 -9.99 -5.08 -13.13
N ILE A 53 -8.69 -4.97 -13.45
CA ILE A 53 -7.91 -3.75 -13.20
C ILE A 53 -8.00 -2.82 -14.42
N ASP A 54 -9.12 -2.12 -14.56
CA ASP A 54 -9.39 -1.19 -15.67
C ASP A 54 -9.17 0.30 -15.30
N THR A 55 -9.10 0.61 -14.00
CA THR A 55 -9.04 1.97 -13.45
C THR A 55 -8.10 2.05 -12.25
N SER A 56 -7.67 3.26 -11.88
CA SER A 56 -6.85 3.47 -10.68
C SER A 56 -7.57 3.03 -9.40
N ARG A 57 -8.91 3.05 -9.42
CA ARG A 57 -9.74 2.56 -8.32
C ARG A 57 -9.60 1.05 -8.15
N GLU A 58 -9.76 0.28 -9.22
CA GLU A 58 -9.68 -1.17 -9.13
C GLU A 58 -8.25 -1.64 -8.81
N ALA A 59 -7.24 -0.97 -9.36
CA ALA A 59 -5.84 -1.21 -8.98
C ALA A 59 -5.62 -1.02 -7.46
N ARG A 60 -6.20 0.02 -6.86
CA ARG A 60 -6.13 0.23 -5.39
C ARG A 60 -6.84 -0.87 -4.62
N ILE A 61 -7.98 -1.38 -5.11
CA ILE A 61 -8.74 -2.43 -4.44
C ILE A 61 -7.95 -3.73 -4.46
N VAL A 62 -7.48 -4.15 -5.64
CA VAL A 62 -6.72 -5.40 -5.81
C VAL A 62 -5.42 -5.37 -5.02
N LEU A 63 -4.66 -4.27 -5.07
CA LEU A 63 -3.42 -4.14 -4.30
C LEU A 63 -3.67 -4.22 -2.79
N ARG A 64 -4.74 -3.60 -2.28
CA ARG A 64 -5.10 -3.70 -0.86
C ARG A 64 -5.45 -5.13 -0.45
N GLN A 65 -6.17 -5.86 -1.29
CA GLN A 65 -6.48 -7.26 -1.06
C GLN A 65 -5.22 -8.11 -1.05
N HIS A 66 -4.32 -7.90 -2.02
CA HIS A 66 -3.04 -8.59 -2.10
C HIS A 66 -2.18 -8.38 -0.84
N ILE A 67 -2.04 -7.13 -0.38
CA ILE A 67 -1.35 -6.80 0.87
C ILE A 67 -1.98 -7.54 2.05
N SER A 68 -3.30 -7.50 2.18
CA SER A 68 -4.01 -8.12 3.31
C SER A 68 -3.86 -9.65 3.33
N LEU A 69 -3.75 -10.29 2.16
CA LEU A 69 -3.53 -11.73 2.02
C LEU A 69 -2.09 -12.13 2.35
N LYS A 70 -1.12 -11.28 2.03
CA LYS A 70 0.31 -11.58 2.19
C LYS A 70 0.87 -11.18 3.55
N LEU A 71 0.24 -10.22 4.23
CA LEU A 71 0.80 -9.60 5.41
C LEU A 71 -0.11 -9.75 6.63
N PRO A 72 0.20 -10.68 7.55
CA PRO A 72 -0.61 -10.90 8.74
C PRO A 72 -0.47 -9.71 9.69
N GLN A 73 -1.58 -9.01 9.91
CA GLN A 73 -1.61 -7.75 10.66
C GLN A 73 -1.28 -7.94 12.14
N GLU A 74 -1.60 -9.10 12.70
CA GLU A 74 -1.37 -9.44 14.12
C GLU A 74 0.11 -9.50 14.50
N ARG A 75 1.00 -9.77 13.53
CA ARG A 75 2.46 -9.90 13.77
C ARG A 75 3.08 -8.63 14.34
N PHE A 76 2.53 -7.47 14.01
CA PHE A 76 3.06 -6.16 14.39
C PHE A 76 2.27 -5.52 15.53
N GLN A 77 1.24 -6.21 16.05
CA GLN A 77 0.40 -5.65 17.09
C GLN A 77 1.17 -5.53 18.41
N SER A 78 1.15 -4.34 19.02
CA SER A 78 1.61 -4.16 20.39
C SER A 78 0.57 -4.71 21.37
N TRP A 79 1.01 -5.42 22.40
CA TRP A 79 0.15 -5.93 23.47
C TRP A 79 -0.60 -4.83 24.24
N PHE A 80 -0.11 -3.58 24.20
CA PHE A 80 -0.76 -2.42 24.81
C PHE A 80 -1.86 -1.80 23.93
N VAL A 81 -1.88 -2.10 22.64
CA VAL A 81 -2.88 -1.57 21.70
C VAL A 81 -3.98 -2.61 21.54
N GLY A 82 -5.20 -2.26 21.98
CA GLY A 82 -6.36 -3.12 21.80
C GLY A 82 -6.56 -3.51 20.33
N HIS A 83 -6.89 -4.78 20.07
CA HIS A 83 -6.99 -5.36 18.72
C HIS A 83 -7.76 -4.47 17.73
N TYR A 84 -8.95 -4.00 18.12
CA TYR A 84 -9.78 -3.16 17.27
C TYR A 84 -9.07 -1.87 16.83
N MET A 85 -8.35 -1.20 17.73
CA MET A 85 -7.60 0.00 17.39
C MET A 85 -6.46 -0.34 16.43
N TRP A 86 -5.74 -1.44 16.69
CA TRP A 86 -4.65 -1.90 15.82
C TRP A 86 -5.11 -2.15 14.38
N TYR A 87 -6.17 -2.94 14.19
CA TYR A 87 -6.75 -3.17 12.85
C TYR A 87 -7.18 -1.86 12.18
N PHE A 88 -7.73 -0.91 12.95
CA PHE A 88 -8.12 0.38 12.42
C PHE A 88 -6.92 1.21 11.91
N ILE A 89 -5.82 1.22 12.65
CA ILE A 89 -4.57 1.90 12.29
C ILE A 89 -3.99 1.28 11.01
N VAL A 90 -3.82 -0.05 11.01
CA VAL A 90 -3.29 -0.80 9.86
C VAL A 90 -4.12 -0.54 8.61
N ARG A 91 -5.45 -0.55 8.72
CA ARG A 91 -6.35 -0.27 7.61
C ARG A 91 -6.16 1.15 7.07
N LYS A 92 -6.00 2.16 7.94
CA LYS A 92 -5.74 3.54 7.53
C LYS A 92 -4.42 3.69 6.80
N VAL A 93 -3.33 3.15 7.37
CA VAL A 93 -2.00 3.15 6.76
C VAL A 93 -2.05 2.49 5.39
N THR A 94 -2.66 1.31 5.30
CA THR A 94 -2.76 0.57 4.03
C THR A 94 -3.54 1.34 2.98
N VAL A 95 -4.70 1.92 3.33
CA VAL A 95 -5.51 2.70 2.40
C VAL A 95 -4.74 3.93 1.89
N TRP A 96 -4.12 4.67 2.80
CA TRP A 96 -3.40 5.90 2.46
C TRP A 96 -2.18 5.59 1.58
N SER A 97 -1.37 4.59 1.94
CA SER A 97 -0.16 4.24 1.19
C SER A 97 -0.49 3.68 -0.18
N VAL A 98 -1.46 2.77 -0.29
CA VAL A 98 -1.89 2.23 -1.59
C VAL A 98 -2.45 3.33 -2.49
N MET A 99 -3.22 4.27 -1.93
CA MET A 99 -3.69 5.43 -2.68
C MET A 99 -2.52 6.24 -3.26
N LYS A 100 -1.50 6.55 -2.45
CA LYS A 100 -0.33 7.31 -2.90
C LYS A 100 0.50 6.57 -3.95
N ILE A 101 0.73 5.27 -3.75
CA ILE A 101 1.47 4.43 -4.70
C ILE A 101 0.77 4.42 -6.06
N ILE A 102 -0.52 4.10 -6.10
CA ILE A 102 -1.26 4.05 -7.36
C ILE A 102 -1.36 5.45 -7.97
N GLN A 103 -1.63 6.51 -7.21
CA GLN A 103 -1.63 7.87 -7.77
C GLN A 103 -0.30 8.25 -8.44
N GLN A 104 0.82 7.80 -7.89
CA GLN A 104 2.14 8.10 -8.44
C GLN A 104 2.48 7.25 -9.67
N HIS A 105 2.05 5.99 -9.71
CA HIS A 105 2.48 5.03 -10.74
C HIS A 105 1.37 4.59 -11.69
N TRP A 106 0.13 5.07 -11.52
CA TRP A 106 -0.99 4.62 -12.34
C TRP A 106 -0.78 4.91 -13.82
N ASN A 107 -0.29 6.09 -14.18
CA ASN A 107 -0.09 6.44 -15.59
C ASN A 107 0.96 5.53 -16.27
N GLU A 108 1.99 5.13 -15.53
CA GLU A 108 2.97 4.13 -15.98
C GLU A 108 2.32 2.75 -16.14
N MET A 109 1.57 2.31 -15.12
CA MET A 109 0.87 1.02 -15.13
C MET A 109 -0.20 0.94 -16.23
N ALA A 110 -0.98 2.00 -16.43
CA ALA A 110 -2.01 2.13 -17.44
C ALA A 110 -1.41 2.06 -18.84
N ALA A 111 -0.31 2.79 -19.08
CA ALA A 111 0.41 2.74 -20.36
C ALA A 111 0.90 1.33 -20.69
N GLU A 112 1.47 0.60 -19.72
CA GLU A 112 1.92 -0.78 -19.92
C GLU A 112 0.77 -1.75 -20.19
N LYS A 113 -0.41 -1.48 -19.64
CA LYS A 113 -1.62 -2.28 -19.87
C LYS A 113 -2.37 -1.88 -21.15
N GLY A 114 -2.05 -0.74 -21.76
CA GLY A 114 -2.77 -0.19 -22.91
C GLY A 114 -4.05 0.56 -22.53
N LEU A 115 -4.16 1.05 -21.30
CA LEU A 115 -5.25 1.87 -20.80
C LEU A 115 -4.94 3.38 -20.96
N PRO A 116 -5.96 4.24 -21.05
CA PRO A 116 -5.76 5.69 -21.05
C PRO A 116 -5.20 6.15 -19.68
N PRO A 117 -4.31 7.17 -19.65
CA PRO A 117 -3.88 7.78 -18.41
C PRO A 117 -5.06 8.48 -17.71
N GLU A 118 -5.00 8.58 -16.38
CA GLU A 118 -5.94 9.42 -15.61
C GLU A 118 -5.29 10.80 -15.37
N ASP A 119 -6.06 11.87 -15.60
CA ASP A 119 -5.67 13.27 -15.41
C ASP A 119 -5.54 13.68 -13.92
#